data_AF-A0A4P7D2F8-F1
#
_entry.id   AF-A0A4P7D2F8-F1
#
_cell.length_a   1.000
_cell.length_b   1.000
_cell.length_c   1.000
_cell.angle_alpha   90.00
_cell.angle_beta   90.00
_cell.angle_gamma   90.00
#
_symmetry.space_group_name_H-M   'P 1'
#
loop_
_entity.id
_entity.type
_entity.pdbx_description
1 polymer ?
#
loop_
_entity_poly.entity_id
_entity_poly.type
_entity_poly.pdbx_seq_one_letter_code
_entity_poly.pdbx_strand_id
1 'polypeptide(L)'
;MAQDEVMGFGITGDTLFNSMDSVGLKGGRFLAVFRGQTMGERPFLPGVGVFEGDISATDRSTMRNMRNAVCAIKDVPNLRPGNPAFFSASVTCQDGREVNLIMDIPSIPRDVGYAVLTPARELITKFYKTGTPVAKLDVSAEFTQKDGKLIVTFKFKNNGSGEIAFSSPATWEGEFNPISKSSNIRIGGGLVNDDRYDFSLMLGAKQFLNASDYPDDVVKIPPGQVRYLKFSDYPNNRISNGRNEIGGTVSIGKVLEPELLKGAVEFRIANFKAEFTEAYPSNDEQLKQLEAYRRELLWDQGSPPDVPVKETGYYRAYGDYDTNAPRGDLPQLLRKGEKFPESALLRSVGGYSLERGPVKLWRWDAYPDSKVNASNAKPGA
;
A
#
# COMPACT_ATOMS: atom_id res chain seq x y z
N MET A 1 -35.28 -27.05 22.94
CA MET A 1 -34.82 -26.41 21.69
C MET A 1 -33.43 -25.88 21.95
N ALA A 2 -32.40 -26.34 21.23
CA ALA A 2 -31.07 -25.77 21.38
C ALA A 2 -31.13 -24.30 20.92
N GLN A 3 -30.71 -23.36 21.76
CA GLN A 3 -30.53 -21.97 21.32
C GLN A 3 -29.61 -21.94 20.11
N ASP A 4 -30.00 -21.19 19.08
CA ASP A 4 -29.13 -20.93 17.94
C ASP A 4 -27.85 -20.27 18.45
N GLU A 5 -26.72 -20.96 18.29
CA GLU A 5 -25.43 -20.43 18.70
C GLU A 5 -25.09 -19.25 17.79
N VAL A 6 -25.00 -18.06 18.39
CA VAL A 6 -24.55 -16.83 17.72
C VAL A 6 -23.27 -16.34 18.40
N MET A 7 -22.20 -16.26 17.62
CA MET A 7 -20.91 -15.74 18.09
C MET A 7 -20.10 -15.19 16.92
N GLY A 8 -19.31 -14.16 17.18
CA GLY A 8 -18.42 -13.54 16.21
C GLY A 8 -17.11 -13.10 16.84
N PHE A 9 -16.04 -13.19 16.08
CA PHE A 9 -14.69 -12.80 16.46
C PHE A 9 -14.05 -12.05 15.30
N GLY A 10 -13.38 -10.94 15.60
CA GLY A 10 -12.70 -10.12 14.61
C GLY A 10 -11.29 -9.77 15.05
N ILE A 11 -10.40 -9.63 14.07
CA ILE A 11 -9.01 -9.19 14.26
C ILE A 11 -8.75 -8.13 13.20
N THR A 12 -8.25 -6.97 13.59
CA THR A 12 -7.72 -6.03 12.60
C THR A 12 -6.49 -6.64 11.96
N GLY A 13 -6.52 -6.78 10.64
CA GLY A 13 -5.36 -7.19 9.86
C GLY A 13 -4.25 -6.15 9.97
N ASP A 14 -3.02 -6.55 9.63
CA ASP A 14 -1.93 -5.62 9.39
C ASP A 14 -2.23 -4.86 8.09
N THR A 15 -3.06 -3.83 8.18
CA THR A 15 -3.45 -2.94 7.08
C THR A 15 -3.37 -1.49 7.52
N LEU A 16 -3.05 -0.59 6.59
CA LEU A 16 -3.03 0.85 6.82
C LEU A 16 -4.41 1.39 7.24
N PHE A 17 -5.50 0.76 6.79
CA PHE A 17 -6.86 1.12 7.19
C PHE A 17 -7.35 0.52 8.52
N ASN A 18 -6.57 -0.32 9.20
CA ASN A 18 -7.03 -1.13 10.35
C ASN A 18 -8.28 -1.94 10.01
N SER A 19 -8.34 -2.48 8.80
CA SER A 19 -9.46 -3.28 8.30
C SER A 19 -9.59 -4.56 9.12
N MET A 20 -10.82 -4.89 9.51
CA MET A 20 -11.09 -6.05 10.37
C MET A 20 -11.49 -7.27 9.54
N ASP A 21 -10.69 -8.34 9.68
CA ASP A 21 -11.10 -9.67 9.28
C ASP A 21 -11.93 -10.29 10.41
N SER A 22 -12.93 -11.08 10.07
CA SER A 22 -13.82 -11.66 11.07
C SER A 22 -14.36 -13.01 10.68
N VAL A 23 -14.76 -13.77 11.70
CA VAL A 23 -15.45 -15.04 11.59
C VAL A 23 -16.64 -15.04 12.55
N GLY A 24 -17.78 -15.51 12.07
CA GLY A 24 -19.01 -15.64 12.84
C GLY A 24 -19.67 -16.99 12.62
N LEU A 25 -20.52 -17.37 13.56
CA LEU A 25 -21.34 -18.58 13.54
C LEU A 25 -22.79 -18.17 13.82
N LYS A 26 -23.71 -18.64 12.98
CA LYS A 26 -25.16 -18.52 13.18
C LYS A 26 -25.86 -19.74 12.57
N GLY A 27 -26.72 -20.40 13.35
CA GLY A 27 -27.55 -21.50 12.82
C GLY A 27 -26.74 -22.66 12.22
N GLY A 28 -25.56 -22.96 12.77
CA GLY A 28 -24.67 -24.02 12.26
C GLY A 28 -23.89 -23.68 10.98
N ARG A 29 -23.99 -22.44 10.50
CA ARG A 29 -23.22 -21.93 9.36
C ARG A 29 -22.20 -20.91 9.82
N PHE A 30 -21.02 -20.94 9.23
CA PHE A 30 -20.04 -19.89 9.43
C PHE A 30 -20.21 -18.77 8.40
N LEU A 31 -19.79 -17.58 8.78
CA LEU A 31 -19.55 -16.44 7.91
C LEU A 31 -18.14 -15.96 8.19
N ALA A 32 -17.32 -15.77 7.15
CA ALA A 32 -16.01 -15.17 7.27
C ALA A 32 -15.94 -13.94 6.37
N VAL A 33 -15.43 -12.83 6.90
CA VAL A 33 -15.17 -11.60 6.15
C VAL A 33 -13.68 -11.37 6.17
N PHE A 34 -13.09 -11.30 4.99
CA PHE A 34 -11.67 -11.02 4.78
C PHE A 34 -11.56 -9.69 4.02
N ARG A 35 -11.13 -8.64 4.73
CA ARG A 35 -10.94 -7.28 4.20
C ARG A 35 -9.51 -7.03 3.73
N GLY A 36 -8.69 -8.07 3.81
CA GLY A 36 -7.43 -8.18 3.12
C GLY A 36 -6.24 -8.08 4.05
N GLN A 37 -5.06 -8.31 3.49
CA GLN A 37 -3.83 -8.47 4.22
C GLN A 37 -2.70 -7.69 3.52
N THR A 38 -1.96 -6.86 4.26
CA THR A 38 -0.86 -6.08 3.68
C THR A 38 0.53 -6.42 4.19
N MET A 39 0.68 -7.02 5.37
CA MET A 39 1.99 -7.43 5.89
C MET A 39 1.99 -8.80 6.58
N GLY A 40 3.18 -9.41 6.66
CA GLY A 40 3.58 -10.39 7.69
C GLY A 40 2.95 -11.79 7.69
N GLU A 41 1.64 -11.92 7.45
CA GLU A 41 0.94 -13.18 7.69
C GLU A 41 1.16 -14.19 6.54
N ARG A 42 1.42 -15.45 6.91
CA ARG A 42 1.44 -16.58 5.97
C ARG A 42 0.29 -17.50 6.35
N PRO A 43 -0.48 -18.03 5.40
CA PRO A 43 -0.29 -17.97 3.93
C PRO A 43 -0.79 -16.66 3.30
N PHE A 44 -0.27 -16.31 2.12
CA PHE A 44 -0.80 -15.21 1.32
C PHE A 44 -2.21 -15.53 0.81
N LEU A 45 -3.17 -14.66 1.11
CA LEU A 45 -4.56 -14.75 0.66
C LEU A 45 -4.84 -13.61 -0.33
N PRO A 46 -5.02 -13.88 -1.64
CA PRO A 46 -5.17 -12.81 -2.63
C PRO A 46 -6.50 -12.09 -2.50
N GLY A 47 -6.50 -10.76 -2.58
CA GLY A 47 -7.75 -9.99 -2.67
C GLY A 47 -8.56 -9.96 -1.37
N VAL A 48 -9.88 -9.77 -1.49
CA VAL A 48 -10.83 -9.66 -0.37
C VAL A 48 -12.10 -10.44 -0.62
N GLY A 49 -12.90 -10.70 0.41
CA GLY A 49 -14.13 -11.44 0.23
C GLY A 49 -14.97 -11.69 1.48
N VAL A 50 -16.16 -12.21 1.22
CA VAL A 50 -17.10 -12.77 2.19
C VAL A 50 -17.31 -14.23 1.81
N PHE A 51 -17.19 -15.12 2.79
CA PHE A 51 -17.28 -16.55 2.61
C PHE A 51 -18.27 -17.13 3.60
N GLU A 52 -19.00 -18.15 3.18
CA GLU A 52 -19.91 -18.87 4.05
C GLU A 52 -19.81 -20.38 3.83
N GLY A 53 -20.35 -21.14 4.76
CA GLY A 53 -20.44 -22.58 4.64
C GLY A 53 -20.91 -23.24 5.91
N ASP A 54 -20.98 -24.57 5.90
CA ASP A 54 -21.33 -25.34 7.07
C ASP A 54 -20.13 -25.46 8.01
N ILE A 55 -20.37 -25.36 9.32
CA ILE A 55 -19.30 -25.47 10.31
C ILE A 55 -19.06 -26.93 10.70
N SER A 56 -17.79 -27.37 10.68
CA SER A 56 -17.43 -28.69 11.17
C SER A 56 -17.57 -28.77 12.70
N ALA A 57 -17.71 -29.98 13.25
CA ALA A 57 -17.77 -30.19 14.70
C ALA A 57 -16.50 -29.68 15.41
N THR A 58 -15.33 -29.87 14.79
CA THR A 58 -14.04 -29.37 15.29
C THR A 58 -14.02 -27.85 15.32
N ASP A 59 -14.38 -27.18 14.24
CA ASP A 59 -14.36 -25.71 14.17
C ASP A 59 -15.37 -25.09 15.12
N ARG A 60 -16.55 -25.72 15.26
CA ARG A 60 -17.55 -25.33 16.26
C ARG A 60 -17.01 -25.44 17.68
N SER A 61 -16.29 -26.52 17.99
CA SER A 61 -15.61 -26.68 19.29
C SER A 61 -14.58 -25.58 19.52
N THR A 62 -13.78 -25.25 18.51
CA THR A 62 -12.82 -24.13 18.56
C THR A 62 -13.51 -22.81 18.85
N MET A 63 -14.58 -22.46 18.14
CA MET A 63 -15.33 -21.22 18.40
C MET A 63 -15.96 -21.19 19.80
N ARG A 64 -16.43 -22.33 20.31
CA ARG A 64 -16.92 -22.44 21.71
C ARG A 64 -15.80 -22.22 22.73
N ASN A 65 -14.60 -22.71 22.48
CA ASN A 65 -13.44 -22.48 23.35
C ASN A 65 -13.05 -21.00 23.37
N MET A 66 -13.03 -20.35 22.21
CA MET A 66 -12.81 -18.91 22.10
C MET A 66 -13.89 -18.12 22.86
N ARG A 67 -15.17 -18.48 22.69
CA ARG A 67 -16.28 -17.89 23.45
C ARG A 67 -16.05 -18.03 24.95
N ASN A 68 -15.72 -19.22 25.43
CA ASN A 68 -15.52 -19.47 26.85
C ASN A 68 -14.35 -18.63 27.40
N ALA A 69 -13.25 -18.48 26.64
CA ALA A 69 -12.13 -17.62 27.01
C ALA A 69 -12.56 -16.15 27.11
N VAL A 70 -13.33 -15.65 26.13
CA VAL A 70 -13.90 -14.29 26.15
C VAL A 70 -14.84 -14.09 27.34
N CYS A 71 -15.72 -15.04 27.61
CA CYS A 71 -16.64 -14.99 28.74
C CYS A 71 -15.94 -15.03 30.10
N ALA A 72 -14.73 -15.60 30.20
CA ALA A 72 -13.96 -15.63 31.43
C ALA A 72 -13.28 -14.29 31.77
N ILE A 73 -13.25 -13.33 30.83
CA ILE A 73 -12.68 -12.00 31.05
C ILE A 73 -13.56 -11.24 32.04
N LYS A 74 -12.97 -10.84 33.17
CA LYS A 74 -13.62 -10.02 34.20
C LYS A 74 -13.34 -8.53 34.01
N ASP A 75 -12.09 -8.22 33.66
CA ASP A 75 -11.62 -6.86 33.45
C ASP A 75 -11.22 -6.67 32.00
N VAL A 76 -12.03 -5.93 31.23
CA VAL A 76 -11.72 -5.59 29.84
C VAL A 76 -10.60 -4.54 29.86
N PRO A 77 -9.43 -4.81 29.27
CA PRO A 77 -8.35 -3.84 29.20
C PRO A 77 -8.79 -2.56 28.49
N ASN A 78 -8.33 -1.40 28.99
CA ASN A 78 -8.58 -0.13 28.32
C ASN A 78 -7.94 -0.09 26.93
N LEU A 79 -8.64 0.54 25.98
CA LEU A 79 -8.09 0.87 24.67
C LEU A 79 -7.03 1.97 24.82
N ARG A 80 -5.85 1.73 24.27
CA ARG A 80 -4.74 2.67 24.18
C ARG A 80 -4.96 3.56 22.95
N PRO A 81 -5.04 4.88 23.13
CA PRO A 81 -5.13 5.79 22.00
C PRO A 81 -4.01 5.54 20.98
N GLY A 82 -4.38 5.48 19.70
CA GLY A 82 -3.44 5.33 18.58
C GLY A 82 -2.93 3.91 18.32
N ASN A 83 -3.36 2.90 19.07
CA ASN A 83 -3.06 1.50 18.70
C ASN A 83 -3.90 1.09 17.48
N PRO A 84 -3.32 0.55 16.39
CA PRO A 84 -4.09 0.07 15.24
C PRO A 84 -4.59 -1.38 15.38
N ALA A 85 -4.07 -2.12 16.36
CA ALA A 85 -4.22 -3.57 16.45
C ALA A 85 -5.26 -3.98 17.50
N PHE A 86 -6.43 -4.42 17.05
CA PHE A 86 -7.57 -4.78 17.89
C PHE A 86 -8.10 -6.18 17.63
N PHE A 87 -8.62 -6.78 18.70
CA PHE A 87 -9.49 -7.94 18.66
C PHE A 87 -10.90 -7.51 19.07
N SER A 88 -11.90 -8.02 18.36
CA SER A 88 -13.30 -7.84 18.74
C SER A 88 -13.97 -9.20 18.96
N ALA A 89 -14.93 -9.23 19.87
CA ALA A 89 -15.77 -10.40 20.09
C ALA A 89 -17.21 -9.97 20.39
N SER A 90 -18.15 -10.69 19.83
CA SER A 90 -19.58 -10.56 20.10
C SER A 90 -20.16 -11.95 20.33
N VAL A 91 -20.41 -12.31 21.59
CA VAL A 91 -20.81 -13.66 21.98
C VAL A 91 -21.88 -13.65 23.07
N THR A 92 -22.72 -14.70 23.10
CA THR A 92 -23.59 -15.00 24.24
C THR A 92 -22.96 -16.12 25.09
N CYS A 93 -22.68 -15.82 26.35
CA CYS A 93 -22.10 -16.74 27.33
C CYS A 93 -23.12 -17.79 27.80
N GLN A 94 -22.65 -18.87 28.43
CA GLN A 94 -23.52 -19.96 28.91
C GLN A 94 -24.48 -19.53 30.02
N ASP A 95 -24.12 -18.49 30.77
CA ASP A 95 -24.94 -17.85 31.80
C ASP A 95 -25.97 -16.85 31.21
N GLY A 96 -26.06 -16.74 29.88
CA GLY A 96 -26.94 -15.80 29.18
C GLY A 96 -26.39 -14.38 29.04
N ARG A 97 -25.20 -14.08 29.58
CA ARG A 97 -24.59 -12.76 29.45
C ARG A 97 -24.15 -12.52 28.00
N GLU A 98 -24.52 -11.38 27.45
CA GLU A 98 -23.97 -10.90 26.18
C GLU A 98 -22.65 -10.17 26.42
N VAL A 99 -21.63 -10.56 25.67
CA VAL A 99 -20.31 -9.91 25.69
C VAL A 99 -20.05 -9.37 24.30
N ASN A 100 -20.01 -8.04 24.21
CA ASN A 100 -19.53 -7.31 23.05
C ASN A 100 -18.33 -6.48 23.49
N LEU A 101 -17.14 -6.85 23.03
CA LEU A 101 -15.90 -6.19 23.44
C LEU A 101 -14.98 -5.92 22.26
N ILE A 102 -14.14 -4.91 22.46
CA ILE A 102 -12.99 -4.58 21.62
C ILE A 102 -11.81 -4.43 22.57
N MET A 103 -10.70 -5.08 22.26
CA MET A 103 -9.46 -5.04 23.04
C MET A 103 -8.27 -4.74 22.15
N ASP A 104 -7.35 -3.95 22.66
CA ASP A 104 -6.01 -3.85 22.08
C ASP A 104 -5.30 -5.19 22.15
N ILE A 105 -4.81 -5.70 21.02
CA ILE A 105 -4.04 -6.95 20.97
C ILE A 105 -2.88 -6.95 22.00
N PRO A 106 -2.07 -5.88 22.13
CA PRO A 106 -1.00 -5.81 23.14
C PRO A 106 -1.47 -5.76 24.60
N SER A 107 -2.75 -5.52 24.86
CA SER A 107 -3.34 -5.46 26.21
C SER A 107 -4.08 -6.74 26.59
N ILE A 108 -4.27 -7.69 25.66
CA ILE A 108 -4.96 -8.96 25.95
C ILE A 108 -4.04 -9.81 26.85
N PRO A 109 -4.55 -10.32 27.99
CA PRO A 109 -3.82 -11.29 28.81
C PRO A 109 -3.30 -12.45 27.96
N ARG A 110 -2.06 -12.88 28.18
CA ARG A 110 -1.36 -13.80 27.26
C ARG A 110 -2.10 -15.12 27.05
N ASP A 111 -2.69 -15.67 28.11
CA ASP A 111 -3.52 -16.87 28.10
C ASP A 111 -4.79 -16.68 27.26
N VAL A 112 -5.49 -15.56 27.43
CA VAL A 112 -6.65 -15.19 26.60
C VAL A 112 -6.23 -15.00 25.15
N GLY A 113 -5.12 -14.29 24.91
CA GLY A 113 -4.59 -14.00 23.59
C GLY A 113 -4.30 -15.28 22.79
N TYR A 114 -3.65 -16.27 23.39
CA TYR A 114 -3.44 -17.58 22.74
C TYR A 114 -4.76 -18.33 22.49
N ALA A 115 -5.74 -18.21 23.37
CA ALA A 115 -7.02 -18.89 23.23
C ALA A 115 -7.94 -18.27 22.16
N VAL A 116 -7.73 -17.00 21.78
CA VAL A 116 -8.63 -16.31 20.84
C VAL A 116 -7.96 -15.85 19.55
N LEU A 117 -6.73 -15.32 19.59
CA LEU A 117 -6.11 -14.70 18.41
C LEU A 117 -5.65 -15.74 17.38
N THR A 118 -4.92 -16.76 17.82
CA THR A 118 -4.43 -17.83 16.94
C THR A 118 -5.61 -18.59 16.32
N PRO A 119 -6.60 -19.07 17.10
CA PRO A 119 -7.72 -19.80 16.52
C PRO A 119 -8.58 -18.95 15.59
N ALA A 120 -8.80 -17.66 15.88
CA ALA A 120 -9.51 -16.76 14.98
C ALA A 120 -8.80 -16.63 13.62
N ARG A 121 -7.50 -16.38 13.61
CA ARG A 121 -6.70 -16.31 12.36
C ARG A 121 -6.74 -17.60 11.57
N GLU A 122 -6.62 -18.74 12.24
CA GLU A 122 -6.69 -20.06 11.62
C GLU A 122 -8.06 -20.33 11.01
N LEU A 123 -9.14 -19.99 11.72
CA LEU A 123 -10.51 -20.13 11.21
C LEU A 123 -10.77 -19.20 10.03
N ILE A 124 -10.36 -17.92 10.09
CA ILE A 124 -10.48 -16.98 8.97
C ILE A 124 -9.74 -17.53 7.74
N THR A 125 -8.49 -17.96 7.90
CA THR A 125 -7.69 -18.54 6.82
C THR A 125 -8.31 -19.81 6.25
N LYS A 126 -8.82 -20.69 7.12
CA LYS A 126 -9.47 -21.93 6.72
C LYS A 126 -10.75 -21.64 5.94
N PHE A 127 -11.62 -20.80 6.48
CA PHE A 127 -12.91 -20.45 5.88
C PHE A 127 -12.78 -19.64 4.60
N TYR A 128 -11.75 -18.80 4.47
CA TYR A 128 -11.36 -18.20 3.20
C TYR A 128 -11.10 -19.28 2.12
N LYS A 129 -10.40 -20.36 2.48
CA LYS A 129 -10.00 -21.40 1.54
C LYS A 129 -11.10 -22.40 1.21
N THR A 130 -11.94 -22.73 2.20
CA THR A 130 -12.93 -23.81 2.08
C THR A 130 -14.37 -23.31 1.92
N GLY A 131 -14.64 -22.06 2.26
CA GLY A 131 -15.97 -21.48 2.18
C GLY A 131 -16.40 -21.15 0.76
N THR A 132 -17.71 -21.16 0.55
CA THR A 132 -18.32 -20.67 -0.68
C THR A 132 -18.22 -19.14 -0.70
N PRO A 133 -17.63 -18.55 -1.75
CA PRO A 133 -17.51 -17.10 -1.85
C PRO A 133 -18.88 -16.46 -2.13
N VAL A 134 -19.38 -15.67 -1.19
CA VAL A 134 -20.56 -14.81 -1.39
C VAL A 134 -20.14 -13.58 -2.20
N ALA A 135 -19.01 -12.98 -1.84
CA ALA A 135 -18.35 -11.94 -2.61
C ALA A 135 -16.85 -12.21 -2.56
N LYS A 136 -16.16 -12.14 -3.70
CA LYS A 136 -14.71 -12.34 -3.74
C LYS A 136 -14.10 -11.46 -4.80
N LEU A 137 -13.37 -10.44 -4.39
CA LEU A 137 -12.61 -9.59 -5.30
C LEU A 137 -11.18 -10.12 -5.37
N ASP A 138 -10.78 -10.66 -6.50
CA ASP A 138 -9.39 -10.96 -6.80
C ASP A 138 -8.80 -9.86 -7.68
N VAL A 139 -7.49 -9.60 -7.51
CA VAL A 139 -6.73 -8.69 -8.37
C VAL A 139 -5.52 -9.40 -8.96
N SER A 140 -5.27 -9.14 -10.23
CA SER A 140 -3.98 -9.36 -10.86
C SER A 140 -3.57 -8.10 -11.62
N ALA A 141 -2.30 -7.97 -11.97
CA ALA A 141 -1.79 -6.84 -12.73
C ALA A 141 -0.92 -7.31 -13.89
N GLU A 142 -0.92 -6.52 -14.95
CA GLU A 142 -0.06 -6.69 -16.13
C GLU A 142 0.59 -5.36 -16.47
N PHE A 143 1.81 -5.41 -17.00
CA PHE A 143 2.63 -4.23 -17.29
C PHE A 143 3.03 -4.23 -18.75
N THR A 144 2.98 -3.05 -19.34
CA THR A 144 3.58 -2.78 -20.65
C THR A 144 4.29 -1.44 -20.59
N GLN A 145 5.39 -1.30 -21.33
CA GLN A 145 6.07 -0.02 -21.49
C GLN A 145 5.65 0.59 -22.82
N LYS A 146 5.29 1.87 -22.82
CA LYS A 146 4.94 2.62 -24.02
C LYS A 146 5.33 4.08 -23.85
N ASP A 147 6.05 4.62 -24.83
CA ASP A 147 6.45 6.04 -24.88
C ASP A 147 7.14 6.52 -23.58
N GLY A 148 8.01 5.67 -23.01
CA GLY A 148 8.71 5.95 -21.74
C GLY A 148 7.85 5.88 -20.48
N LYS A 149 6.54 5.60 -20.60
CA LYS A 149 5.63 5.38 -19.49
C LYS A 149 5.41 3.89 -19.24
N LEU A 150 5.06 3.56 -18.01
CA LEU A 150 4.46 2.27 -17.68
C LEU A 150 2.94 2.38 -17.83
N ILE A 151 2.37 1.46 -18.59
CA ILE A 151 0.94 1.21 -18.63
C ILE A 151 0.68 -0.02 -17.77
N VAL A 152 -0.08 0.18 -16.70
CA VAL A 152 -0.42 -0.84 -15.72
C VAL A 152 -1.89 -1.16 -15.86
N THR A 153 -2.21 -2.42 -16.14
CA THR A 153 -3.60 -2.89 -16.24
C THR A 153 -3.90 -3.81 -15.07
N PHE A 154 -4.77 -3.38 -14.16
CA PHE A 154 -5.30 -4.24 -13.10
C PHE A 154 -6.55 -4.94 -13.58
N LYS A 155 -6.59 -6.25 -13.39
CA LYS A 155 -7.75 -7.10 -13.64
C LYS A 155 -8.41 -7.41 -12.30
N PHE A 156 -9.57 -6.82 -12.07
CA PHE A 156 -10.41 -7.10 -10.91
C PHE A 156 -11.47 -8.12 -11.31
N LYS A 157 -11.45 -9.30 -10.67
CA LYS A 157 -12.42 -10.37 -10.93
C LYS A 157 -13.28 -10.59 -9.70
N ASN A 158 -14.60 -10.60 -9.91
CA ASN A 158 -15.53 -11.02 -8.87
C ASN A 158 -15.79 -12.54 -9.01
N ASN A 159 -15.27 -13.33 -8.07
CA ASN A 159 -15.51 -14.79 -8.01
C ASN A 159 -16.64 -15.17 -7.04
N GLY A 160 -17.36 -14.19 -6.47
CA GLY A 160 -18.51 -14.44 -5.63
C GLY A 160 -19.83 -14.48 -6.40
N SER A 161 -20.92 -14.69 -5.67
CA SER A 161 -22.29 -14.70 -6.17
C SER A 161 -23.03 -13.35 -6.06
N GLY A 162 -22.51 -12.41 -5.26
CA GLY A 162 -23.03 -11.04 -5.12
C GLY A 162 -22.22 -10.01 -5.91
N GLU A 163 -22.83 -8.86 -6.22
CA GLU A 163 -22.11 -7.73 -6.84
C GLU A 163 -21.07 -7.15 -5.88
N ILE A 164 -19.95 -6.68 -6.45
CA ILE A 164 -18.97 -5.86 -5.74
C ILE A 164 -18.94 -4.49 -6.38
N ALA A 165 -19.08 -3.44 -5.58
CA ALA A 165 -19.03 -2.06 -6.04
C ALA A 165 -18.09 -1.24 -5.16
N PHE A 166 -17.27 -0.39 -5.76
CA PHE A 166 -16.38 0.53 -5.04
C PHE A 166 -16.15 1.83 -5.80
N SER A 167 -15.71 2.88 -5.10
CA SER A 167 -15.39 4.19 -5.70
C SER A 167 -14.34 4.07 -6.81
N SER A 168 -14.61 4.68 -7.96
CA SER A 168 -13.74 4.68 -9.13
C SER A 168 -12.39 5.33 -8.86
N PRO A 169 -11.28 4.80 -9.43
CA PRO A 169 -9.98 5.45 -9.37
C PRO A 169 -9.92 6.88 -9.89
N ALA A 170 -10.90 7.30 -10.71
CA ALA A 170 -11.03 8.68 -11.16
C ALA A 170 -11.13 9.69 -10.00
N THR A 171 -11.57 9.23 -8.82
CA THR A 171 -11.77 10.06 -7.62
C THR A 171 -10.69 9.87 -6.55
N TRP A 172 -9.68 9.03 -6.80
CA TRP A 172 -8.68 8.69 -5.79
C TRP A 172 -7.60 9.77 -5.71
N GLU A 173 -7.18 10.09 -4.49
CA GLU A 173 -6.18 11.13 -4.20
C GLU A 173 -4.74 10.71 -4.53
N GLY A 174 -4.46 9.41 -4.71
CA GLY A 174 -3.13 8.92 -5.07
C GLY A 174 -2.20 8.60 -3.92
N GLU A 175 -2.40 9.30 -2.81
CA GLU A 175 -1.72 9.01 -1.56
C GLU A 175 -2.66 8.35 -0.57
N PHE A 176 -2.10 7.44 0.23
CA PHE A 176 -2.85 6.88 1.34
C PHE A 176 -2.95 7.94 2.44
N ASN A 177 -4.17 8.21 2.90
CA ASN A 177 -4.41 9.03 4.08
C ASN A 177 -5.37 8.28 5.01
N PRO A 178 -4.93 7.93 6.24
CA PRO A 178 -5.75 7.14 7.17
C PRO A 178 -6.96 7.92 7.71
N ILE A 179 -6.91 9.26 7.69
CA ILE A 179 -7.98 10.12 8.20
C ILE A 179 -9.11 10.23 7.19
N SER A 180 -8.81 10.58 5.94
CA SER A 180 -9.79 10.65 4.84
C SER A 180 -10.12 9.28 4.26
N LYS A 181 -9.38 8.25 4.65
CA LYS A 181 -9.42 6.89 4.09
C LYS A 181 -9.23 6.88 2.57
N SER A 182 -8.25 7.64 2.08
CA SER A 182 -8.03 7.79 0.64
C SER A 182 -7.60 6.48 -0.01
N SER A 183 -8.25 6.13 -1.12
CA SER A 183 -7.90 4.96 -1.90
C SER A 183 -6.59 5.17 -2.67
N ASN A 184 -5.78 4.13 -2.80
CA ASN A 184 -4.60 4.14 -3.63
C ASN A 184 -4.27 2.74 -4.19
N ILE A 185 -3.42 2.70 -5.20
CA ILE A 185 -2.71 1.49 -5.59
C ILE A 185 -1.23 1.82 -5.61
N ARG A 186 -0.43 1.03 -4.88
CA ARG A 186 1.02 1.10 -4.93
C ARG A 186 1.55 -0.17 -5.57
N ILE A 187 2.43 -0.01 -6.53
CA ILE A 187 3.14 -1.11 -7.18
C ILE A 187 4.63 -0.82 -7.16
N GLY A 188 5.45 -1.86 -7.19
CA GLY A 188 6.89 -1.72 -7.29
C GLY A 188 7.52 -3.03 -7.66
N GLY A 189 8.75 -2.94 -8.14
CA GLY A 189 9.48 -4.10 -8.61
C GLY A 189 10.95 -3.80 -8.83
N GLY A 190 11.67 -4.84 -9.18
CA GLY A 190 13.07 -4.82 -9.56
C GLY A 190 13.44 -6.12 -10.26
N LEU A 191 14.70 -6.23 -10.68
CA LEU A 191 15.20 -7.44 -11.31
C LEU A 191 14.97 -8.68 -10.43
N VAL A 192 14.59 -9.79 -11.06
CA VAL A 192 14.46 -11.08 -10.37
C VAL A 192 15.83 -11.46 -9.76
N ASN A 193 15.82 -11.83 -8.47
CA ASN A 193 17.01 -12.14 -7.65
C ASN A 193 17.88 -10.92 -7.30
N ASP A 194 17.42 -9.68 -7.52
CA ASP A 194 17.97 -8.51 -6.85
C ASP A 194 17.08 -8.20 -5.64
N ASP A 195 17.69 -8.03 -4.47
CA ASP A 195 16.98 -7.64 -3.25
C ASP A 195 16.58 -6.15 -3.26
N ARG A 196 16.92 -5.42 -4.33
CA ARG A 196 16.58 -4.02 -4.53
C ARG A 196 15.30 -3.85 -5.33
N TYR A 197 14.37 -3.06 -4.78
CA TYR A 197 13.28 -2.50 -5.56
C TYR A 197 13.83 -1.36 -6.42
N ASP A 198 13.89 -1.58 -7.72
CA ASP A 198 14.38 -0.61 -8.69
C ASP A 198 13.41 0.56 -8.84
N PHE A 199 12.09 0.30 -8.82
CA PHE A 199 11.07 1.33 -9.01
C PHE A 199 9.81 1.11 -8.17
N SER A 200 9.03 2.19 -8.01
CA SER A 200 7.66 2.12 -7.50
C SER A 200 6.75 3.14 -8.17
N LEU A 201 5.46 2.86 -8.23
CA LEU A 201 4.44 3.81 -8.69
C LEU A 201 3.33 3.90 -7.66
N MET A 202 2.84 5.12 -7.44
CA MET A 202 1.63 5.40 -6.71
C MET A 202 0.59 5.84 -7.73
N LEU A 203 -0.43 5.00 -7.97
CA LEU A 203 -1.27 5.11 -9.17
C LEU A 203 -2.61 5.82 -8.96
N GLY A 204 -3.03 6.11 -7.72
CA GLY A 204 -4.20 6.98 -7.56
C GLY A 204 -3.84 8.41 -8.01
N ALA A 205 -4.83 9.20 -8.42
CA ALA A 205 -4.66 10.51 -9.06
C ALA A 205 -3.77 10.53 -10.33
N LYS A 206 -3.28 9.39 -10.82
CA LYS A 206 -2.53 9.29 -12.08
C LYS A 206 -3.47 9.22 -13.27
N GLN A 207 -2.89 9.26 -14.47
CA GLN A 207 -3.66 9.21 -15.72
C GLN A 207 -4.42 7.89 -15.82
N PHE A 208 -5.71 7.93 -15.47
CA PHE A 208 -6.64 6.80 -15.56
C PHE A 208 -7.15 6.69 -17.00
N LEU A 209 -6.55 5.79 -17.77
CA LEU A 209 -6.69 5.72 -19.22
C LEU A 209 -8.09 5.34 -19.70
N ASN A 210 -8.85 4.62 -18.88
CA ASN A 210 -10.18 4.15 -19.23
C ASN A 210 -11.24 4.63 -18.23
N ALA A 211 -11.09 5.87 -17.74
CA ALA A 211 -12.07 6.52 -16.86
C ALA A 211 -13.49 6.55 -17.45
N SER A 212 -13.61 6.68 -18.77
CA SER A 212 -14.89 6.68 -19.50
C SER A 212 -15.69 5.38 -19.33
N ASP A 213 -15.04 4.27 -18.98
CA ASP A 213 -15.72 2.99 -18.73
C ASP A 213 -16.49 3.00 -17.39
N TYR A 214 -16.32 4.06 -16.58
CA TYR A 214 -16.84 4.20 -15.22
C TYR A 214 -17.52 5.57 -14.99
N PRO A 215 -18.60 5.89 -15.73
CA PRO A 215 -19.20 7.23 -15.76
C PRO A 215 -19.85 7.69 -14.45
N ASP A 216 -20.19 6.77 -13.54
CA ASP A 216 -20.84 7.08 -12.25
C ASP A 216 -19.84 7.23 -11.09
N ASP A 217 -18.54 7.34 -11.38
CA ASP A 217 -17.46 7.28 -10.38
C ASP A 217 -17.52 6.03 -9.47
N VAL A 218 -18.08 4.93 -10.00
CA VAL A 218 -18.19 3.64 -9.32
C VAL A 218 -17.77 2.53 -10.27
N VAL A 219 -16.89 1.64 -9.78
CA VAL A 219 -16.58 0.37 -10.44
C VAL A 219 -17.54 -0.67 -9.91
N LYS A 220 -18.48 -1.12 -10.75
CA LYS A 220 -19.40 -2.23 -10.46
C LYS A 220 -18.93 -3.50 -11.16
N ILE A 221 -18.77 -4.58 -10.40
CA ILE A 221 -18.31 -5.87 -10.88
C ILE A 221 -19.38 -6.92 -10.53
N PRO A 222 -20.28 -7.24 -11.48
CA PRO A 222 -21.28 -8.28 -11.26
C PRO A 222 -20.64 -9.66 -10.99
N PRO A 223 -21.41 -10.62 -10.47
CA PRO A 223 -20.94 -11.98 -10.20
C PRO A 223 -20.27 -12.62 -11.42
N GLY A 224 -19.09 -13.21 -11.21
CA GLY A 224 -18.30 -13.86 -12.27
C GLY A 224 -17.64 -12.93 -13.29
N GLN A 225 -17.90 -11.61 -13.22
CA GLN A 225 -17.40 -10.65 -14.20
C GLN A 225 -16.01 -10.13 -13.85
N VAL A 226 -15.41 -9.48 -14.84
CA VAL A 226 -14.10 -8.83 -14.76
C VAL A 226 -14.24 -7.35 -15.12
N ARG A 227 -13.49 -6.50 -14.43
CA ARG A 227 -13.24 -5.10 -14.80
C ARG A 227 -11.75 -4.81 -14.85
N TYR A 228 -11.37 -3.88 -15.72
CA TYR A 228 -9.97 -3.54 -15.96
C TYR A 228 -9.71 -2.08 -15.61
N LEU A 229 -8.79 -1.81 -14.71
CA LEU A 229 -8.37 -0.44 -14.38
C LEU A 229 -7.00 -0.20 -15.02
N LYS A 230 -6.91 0.75 -15.96
CA LYS A 230 -5.69 1.03 -16.73
C LYS A 230 -5.10 2.37 -16.33
N PHE A 231 -3.87 2.37 -15.86
CA PHE A 231 -3.14 3.56 -15.46
C PHE A 231 -1.92 3.76 -16.34
N SER A 232 -1.54 5.01 -16.57
CA SER A 232 -0.26 5.37 -17.16
C SER A 232 0.50 6.32 -16.24
N ASP A 233 1.76 5.99 -15.95
CA ASP A 233 2.64 6.85 -15.16
C ASP A 233 4.11 6.66 -15.57
N TYR A 234 4.93 7.65 -15.23
CA TYR A 234 6.38 7.54 -15.37
C TYR A 234 6.97 6.79 -14.18
N PRO A 235 7.88 5.83 -14.39
CA PRO A 235 8.67 5.25 -13.31
C PRO A 235 9.30 6.36 -12.45
N ASN A 236 9.20 6.25 -11.12
CA ASN A 236 9.87 7.19 -10.23
C ASN A 236 11.38 6.99 -10.15
N ASN A 237 11.90 5.93 -10.78
CA ASN A 237 13.30 5.58 -10.81
C ASN A 237 13.61 4.76 -12.07
N ARG A 238 14.88 4.44 -12.28
CA ARG A 238 15.32 3.62 -13.40
C ARG A 238 14.76 2.20 -13.30
N ILE A 239 14.54 1.59 -14.46
CA ILE A 239 14.14 0.19 -14.58
C ILE A 239 15.19 -0.51 -15.41
N SER A 240 15.75 -1.60 -14.89
CA SER A 240 16.69 -2.42 -15.64
C SER A 240 15.97 -3.27 -16.67
N ASN A 241 16.57 -3.47 -17.85
CA ASN A 241 16.06 -4.43 -18.81
C ASN A 241 16.16 -5.87 -18.26
N GLY A 242 15.27 -6.73 -18.73
CA GLY A 242 15.19 -8.13 -18.34
C GLY A 242 13.96 -8.45 -17.50
N ARG A 243 14.01 -9.64 -16.90
CA ARG A 243 12.92 -10.17 -16.09
C ARG A 243 12.88 -9.51 -14.71
N ASN A 244 11.79 -8.82 -14.44
CA ASN A 244 11.52 -8.13 -13.18
C ASN A 244 10.43 -8.88 -12.39
N GLU A 245 10.55 -8.88 -11.06
CA GLU A 245 9.47 -9.29 -10.15
C GLU A 245 8.75 -8.04 -9.65
N ILE A 246 7.42 -8.03 -9.80
CA ILE A 246 6.57 -6.89 -9.49
C ILE A 246 5.52 -7.35 -8.47
N GLY A 247 5.34 -6.55 -7.43
CA GLY A 247 4.27 -6.70 -6.45
C GLY A 247 3.60 -5.37 -6.15
N GLY A 248 2.62 -5.39 -5.26
CA GLY A 248 1.95 -4.16 -4.87
C GLY A 248 0.89 -4.34 -3.80
N THR A 249 0.25 -3.24 -3.45
CA THR A 249 -0.89 -3.14 -2.55
C THR A 249 -2.00 -2.36 -3.23
N VAL A 250 -3.24 -2.75 -2.96
CA VAL A 250 -4.46 -2.06 -3.37
C VAL A 250 -5.17 -1.66 -2.09
N SER A 251 -5.44 -0.37 -1.94
CA SER A 251 -6.16 0.21 -0.81
C SER A 251 -7.41 0.88 -1.35
N ILE A 252 -8.59 0.35 -1.03
CA ILE A 252 -9.87 0.93 -1.45
C ILE A 252 -10.57 1.42 -0.19
N GLY A 253 -10.67 2.74 -0.03
CA GLY A 253 -11.29 3.36 1.14
C GLY A 253 -12.81 3.27 1.17
N LYS A 254 -13.45 3.09 0.00
CA LYS A 254 -14.91 3.12 -0.17
C LYS A 254 -15.42 1.99 -1.06
N VAL A 255 -15.52 0.80 -0.47
CA VAL A 255 -16.37 -0.29 -0.96
C VAL A 255 -17.82 0.03 -0.59
N LEU A 256 -18.71 -0.10 -1.58
CA LEU A 256 -20.13 0.18 -1.48
C LEU A 256 -20.93 -1.11 -1.31
N GLU A 257 -20.54 -2.17 -2.02
CA GLU A 257 -21.22 -3.47 -2.02
C GLU A 257 -20.21 -4.62 -1.99
N PRO A 258 -20.56 -5.77 -1.37
CA PRO A 258 -21.76 -5.98 -0.54
C PRO A 258 -21.66 -5.27 0.83
N GLU A 259 -22.78 -5.12 1.55
CA GLU A 259 -22.84 -4.49 2.89
C GLU A 259 -21.76 -5.03 3.86
N LEU A 260 -21.50 -6.34 3.83
CA LEU A 260 -20.48 -6.97 4.68
C LEU A 260 -19.02 -6.54 4.38
N LEU A 261 -18.74 -6.07 3.16
CA LEU A 261 -17.44 -5.50 2.75
C LEU A 261 -17.43 -3.97 2.70
N LYS A 262 -18.57 -3.32 2.95
CA LYS A 262 -18.69 -1.87 2.89
C LYS A 262 -17.66 -1.15 3.75
N GLY A 263 -17.14 -0.04 3.27
CA GLY A 263 -16.04 0.71 3.89
C GLY A 263 -14.68 0.38 3.28
N ALA A 264 -13.63 0.39 4.10
CA ALA A 264 -12.28 0.23 3.61
C ALA A 264 -11.85 -1.24 3.51
N VAL A 265 -11.03 -1.53 2.49
CA VAL A 265 -10.37 -2.81 2.28
C VAL A 265 -8.94 -2.58 1.77
N GLU A 266 -8.03 -3.49 2.10
CA GLU A 266 -6.63 -3.35 1.71
C GLU A 266 -5.97 -4.70 1.53
N PHE A 267 -5.35 -4.94 0.39
CA PHE A 267 -4.81 -6.25 0.06
C PHE A 267 -3.61 -6.18 -0.85
N ARG A 268 -2.74 -7.18 -0.74
CA ARG A 268 -1.59 -7.33 -1.63
C ARG A 268 -1.99 -7.91 -2.98
N ILE A 269 -1.28 -7.44 -3.99
CA ILE A 269 -1.22 -8.04 -5.31
C ILE A 269 -0.18 -9.15 -5.26
N ALA A 270 -0.54 -10.33 -5.76
CA ALA A 270 0.41 -11.44 -5.88
C ALA A 270 1.61 -10.99 -6.71
N ASN A 271 2.83 -11.35 -6.28
CA ASN A 271 4.00 -11.08 -7.09
C ASN A 271 3.88 -11.78 -8.45
N PHE A 272 4.24 -11.09 -9.50
CA PHE A 272 4.27 -11.64 -10.85
C PHE A 272 5.53 -11.16 -11.58
N LYS A 273 5.84 -11.82 -12.69
CA LYS A 273 7.04 -11.54 -13.46
C LYS A 273 6.66 -10.81 -14.74
N ALA A 274 7.38 -9.73 -15.04
CA ALA A 274 7.27 -8.99 -16.29
C ALA A 274 8.63 -8.94 -16.97
N GLU A 275 8.64 -8.97 -18.30
CA GLU A 275 9.85 -8.84 -19.10
C GLU A 275 9.91 -7.41 -19.67
N PHE A 276 10.95 -6.66 -19.33
CA PHE A 276 11.23 -5.36 -19.94
C PHE A 276 12.33 -5.53 -20.99
N THR A 277 11.99 -5.33 -22.26
CA THR A 277 12.95 -5.50 -23.36
C THR A 277 14.02 -4.41 -23.40
N GLU A 278 13.71 -3.24 -22.84
CA GLU A 278 14.61 -2.09 -22.76
C GLU A 278 14.70 -1.60 -21.32
N ALA A 279 15.81 -0.94 -20.99
CA ALA A 279 15.94 -0.25 -19.71
C ALA A 279 15.13 1.06 -19.77
N TYR A 280 14.72 1.57 -18.61
CA TYR A 280 14.19 2.92 -18.48
C TYR A 280 15.14 3.77 -17.63
N PRO A 281 15.53 4.98 -18.08
CA PRO A 281 15.30 5.52 -19.41
C PRO A 281 16.14 4.80 -20.48
N SER A 282 15.60 4.61 -21.69
CA SER A 282 16.33 4.02 -22.83
C SER A 282 17.02 5.06 -23.72
N ASN A 283 16.72 6.36 -23.55
CA ASN A 283 17.30 7.45 -24.34
C ASN A 283 17.33 8.79 -23.57
N ASP A 284 18.01 9.79 -24.15
CA ASP A 284 18.16 11.13 -23.57
C ASP A 284 16.84 11.85 -23.28
N GLU A 285 15.81 11.64 -24.11
CA GLU A 285 14.50 12.26 -23.93
C GLU A 285 13.80 11.69 -22.70
N GLN A 286 13.78 10.37 -22.58
CA GLN A 286 13.23 9.68 -21.41
C GLN A 286 14.02 10.02 -20.13
N LEU A 287 15.35 10.17 -20.22
CA LEU A 287 16.16 10.60 -19.08
C LEU A 287 15.73 11.99 -18.60
N LYS A 288 15.56 12.95 -19.52
CA LYS A 288 15.08 14.30 -19.16
C LYS A 288 13.69 14.28 -18.54
N GLN A 289 12.78 13.43 -19.02
CA GLN A 289 11.44 13.26 -18.46
C GLN A 289 11.50 12.68 -17.03
N LEU A 290 12.30 11.64 -16.83
CA LEU A 290 12.53 11.05 -15.50
C LEU A 290 13.10 12.09 -14.54
N GLU A 291 14.08 12.87 -14.98
CA GLU A 291 14.71 13.90 -14.13
C GLU A 291 13.76 15.04 -13.78
N ALA A 292 12.92 15.47 -14.72
CA ALA A 292 11.88 16.46 -14.44
C ALA A 292 10.89 15.93 -13.40
N TYR A 293 10.41 14.70 -13.57
CA TYR A 293 9.47 14.07 -12.64
C TYR A 293 10.08 13.87 -11.24
N ARG A 294 11.33 13.39 -11.15
CA ARG A 294 12.02 13.23 -9.87
C ARG A 294 12.29 14.55 -9.17
N ARG A 295 12.63 15.63 -9.90
CA ARG A 295 12.81 16.96 -9.29
C ARG A 295 11.53 17.45 -8.63
N GLU A 296 10.37 17.22 -9.24
CA GLU A 296 9.07 17.57 -8.66
C GLU A 296 8.79 16.72 -7.40
N LEU A 297 8.98 15.40 -7.48
CA LEU A 297 8.72 14.48 -6.37
C LEU A 297 9.65 14.69 -5.15
N LEU A 298 10.91 15.04 -5.40
CA LEU A 298 11.94 15.18 -4.38
C LEU A 298 12.19 16.63 -3.96
N TRP A 299 11.43 17.59 -4.50
CA TRP A 299 11.61 19.01 -4.22
C TRP A 299 11.63 19.32 -2.73
N ASP A 300 10.69 18.75 -1.97
CA ASP A 300 10.58 18.97 -0.54
C ASP A 300 11.47 18.04 0.31
N GLN A 301 12.10 17.03 -0.31
CA GLN A 301 12.91 16.00 0.37
C GLN A 301 14.39 16.36 0.46
N GLY A 302 14.69 17.60 0.84
CA GLY A 302 16.08 18.00 0.99
C GLY A 302 16.79 17.29 2.14
N SER A 303 18.10 17.12 2.02
CA SER A 303 18.96 16.51 3.03
C SER A 303 19.87 17.56 3.67
N PRO A 304 19.97 17.61 5.00
CA PRO A 304 20.90 18.50 5.67
C PRO A 304 22.35 18.04 5.43
N PRO A 305 23.35 18.90 5.70
CA PRO A 305 24.74 18.51 5.76
C PRO A 305 25.00 17.34 6.71
N ASP A 306 26.15 16.70 6.53
CA ASP A 306 26.67 15.59 7.35
C ASP A 306 25.86 14.30 7.37
N VAL A 307 24.71 14.26 6.71
CA VAL A 307 23.94 13.03 6.47
C VAL A 307 24.52 12.27 5.27
N PRO A 308 24.59 10.93 5.31
CA PRO A 308 25.01 10.14 4.17
C PRO A 308 24.06 10.29 2.96
N VAL A 309 24.66 10.47 1.79
CA VAL A 309 23.99 10.51 0.49
C VAL A 309 23.41 9.14 0.19
N LYS A 310 22.10 9.06 -0.05
CA LYS A 310 21.38 7.80 -0.28
C LYS A 310 21.63 7.20 -1.66
N GLU A 311 21.86 8.05 -2.67
CA GLU A 311 22.09 7.66 -4.05
C GLU A 311 23.10 8.59 -4.74
N THR A 312 23.94 8.04 -5.61
CA THR A 312 24.88 8.84 -6.40
C THR A 312 24.12 9.73 -7.38
N GLY A 313 24.39 11.03 -7.40
CA GLY A 313 23.70 11.99 -8.26
C GLY A 313 24.30 13.39 -8.17
N TYR A 314 23.80 14.28 -9.01
CA TYR A 314 24.05 15.70 -8.89
C TYR A 314 23.06 16.31 -7.90
N TYR A 315 23.57 17.08 -6.94
CA TYR A 315 22.81 17.74 -5.90
C TYR A 315 23.07 19.23 -5.88
N ARG A 316 22.04 20.01 -5.60
CA ARG A 316 22.09 21.48 -5.53
C ARG A 316 21.96 21.95 -4.08
N ALA A 317 22.81 22.89 -3.69
CA ALA A 317 22.83 23.48 -2.36
C ALA A 317 21.84 24.65 -2.22
N TYR A 318 21.21 24.74 -1.04
CA TYR A 318 20.29 25.80 -0.62
C TYR A 318 20.79 26.43 0.69
N GLY A 319 20.73 27.76 0.77
CA GLY A 319 21.40 28.57 1.80
C GLY A 319 20.46 29.24 2.80
N ASP A 320 21.03 30.11 3.65
CA ASP A 320 20.37 30.70 4.82
C ASP A 320 19.27 31.73 4.54
N TYR A 321 19.32 32.44 3.42
CA TYR A 321 18.42 33.57 3.15
C TYR A 321 17.07 33.15 2.55
N ASP A 322 17.01 32.02 1.85
CA ASP A 322 15.78 31.43 1.32
C ASP A 322 16.01 29.95 1.03
N THR A 323 15.27 29.07 1.71
CA THR A 323 15.31 27.61 1.47
C THR A 323 14.65 27.20 0.15
N ASN A 324 13.99 28.13 -0.54
CA ASN A 324 13.34 27.93 -1.82
C ASN A 324 14.14 28.49 -3.00
N ALA A 325 15.09 29.39 -2.75
CA ALA A 325 15.98 29.89 -3.79
C ALA A 325 17.26 29.04 -3.84
N PRO A 326 17.58 28.39 -4.98
CA PRO A 326 18.87 27.74 -5.12
C PRO A 326 19.98 28.78 -4.91
N ARG A 327 21.02 28.42 -4.14
CA ARG A 327 22.27 29.17 -4.25
C ARG A 327 22.69 29.09 -5.72
N GLY A 328 23.23 30.16 -6.31
CA GLY A 328 23.62 30.23 -7.74
C GLY A 328 24.74 29.25 -8.15
N ASP A 329 24.89 28.16 -7.41
CA ASP A 329 25.91 27.13 -7.41
C ASP A 329 25.53 26.08 -8.46
N LEU A 330 26.53 25.57 -9.17
CA LEU A 330 26.34 24.42 -10.04
C LEU A 330 26.05 23.18 -9.19
N PRO A 331 25.21 22.24 -9.68
CA PRO A 331 25.02 20.96 -9.02
C PRO A 331 26.36 20.25 -8.81
N GLN A 332 26.55 19.66 -7.63
CA GLN A 332 27.74 18.89 -7.29
C GLN A 332 27.45 17.41 -7.38
N LEU A 333 28.33 16.66 -8.02
CA LEU A 333 28.27 15.20 -8.02
C LEU A 333 28.62 14.71 -6.61
N LEU A 334 27.66 14.07 -5.95
CA LEU A 334 27.87 13.39 -4.67
C LEU A 334 27.61 11.89 -4.86
N ARG A 335 28.47 11.06 -4.28
CA ARG A 335 28.36 9.59 -4.37
C ARG A 335 27.64 9.03 -3.17
N LYS A 336 26.91 7.92 -3.39
CA LYS A 336 26.26 7.18 -2.32
C LYS A 336 27.26 6.87 -1.18
N GLY A 337 26.85 7.18 0.05
CA GLY A 337 27.65 7.00 1.26
C GLY A 337 28.58 8.17 1.60
N GLU A 338 28.86 9.08 0.67
CA GLU A 338 29.50 10.36 1.01
C GLU A 338 28.58 11.19 1.90
N LYS A 339 29.14 12.08 2.70
CA LYS A 339 28.35 13.03 3.48
C LYS A 339 28.01 14.26 2.65
N PHE A 340 26.81 14.79 2.82
CA PHE A 340 26.46 16.09 2.27
C PHE A 340 27.38 17.18 2.86
N PRO A 341 28.10 17.96 2.04
CA PRO A 341 29.03 18.96 2.56
C PRO A 341 28.32 20.09 3.34
N GLU A 342 28.96 20.63 4.37
CA GLU A 342 28.48 21.82 5.10
C GLU A 342 28.59 23.11 4.29
N SER A 343 29.35 23.09 3.19
CA SER A 343 29.60 24.27 2.37
C SER A 343 29.57 23.94 0.87
N ALA A 344 29.09 24.89 0.06
CA ALA A 344 29.07 24.79 -1.40
C ALA A 344 29.78 26.00 -2.05
N LEU A 345 30.21 25.81 -3.30
CA LEU A 345 30.92 26.82 -4.09
C LEU A 345 29.95 27.85 -4.68
N LEU A 346 30.06 29.11 -4.27
CA LEU A 346 29.29 30.25 -4.78
C LEU A 346 29.80 30.68 -6.17
N ARG A 347 29.31 30.02 -7.22
CA ARG A 347 29.52 30.35 -8.65
C ARG A 347 31.00 30.38 -9.13
N SER A 348 31.19 30.15 -10.42
CA SER A 348 32.40 30.46 -11.18
C SER A 348 31.95 31.18 -12.43
N VAL A 349 32.34 32.45 -12.57
CA VAL A 349 32.16 33.22 -13.82
C VAL A 349 33.56 33.65 -14.24
N GLY A 350 34.00 33.22 -15.42
CA GLY A 350 35.31 33.62 -15.95
C GLY A 350 36.53 32.95 -15.30
N GLY A 351 36.38 31.78 -14.68
CA GLY A 351 37.54 30.98 -14.21
C GLY A 351 38.00 31.24 -12.78
N TYR A 352 37.28 32.08 -12.01
CA TYR A 352 37.52 32.29 -10.58
C TYR A 352 36.25 31.95 -9.78
N SER A 353 36.38 31.10 -8.76
CA SER A 353 35.38 30.91 -7.70
C SER A 353 36.03 31.35 -6.39
N LEU A 354 35.40 32.24 -5.63
CA LEU A 354 36.06 32.91 -4.50
C LEU A 354 35.39 32.75 -3.13
N GLU A 355 34.19 32.16 -2.99
CA GLU A 355 33.61 31.98 -1.65
C GLU A 355 32.88 30.63 -1.48
N ARG A 356 33.17 29.96 -0.35
CA ARG A 356 32.38 28.84 0.17
C ARG A 356 31.44 29.40 1.23
N GLY A 357 30.15 29.14 1.09
CA GLY A 357 29.14 29.55 2.08
C GLY A 357 28.43 28.36 2.73
N PRO A 358 27.84 28.56 3.92
CA PRO A 358 27.18 27.49 4.67
C PRO A 358 25.95 26.96 3.91
N VAL A 359 25.75 25.64 3.91
CA VAL A 359 24.60 24.98 3.28
C VAL A 359 23.64 24.53 4.37
N LYS A 360 22.36 24.83 4.21
CA LYS A 360 21.30 24.29 5.09
C LYS A 360 20.74 22.97 4.56
N LEU A 361 20.67 22.85 3.24
CA LEU A 361 19.97 21.76 2.60
C LEU A 361 20.55 21.46 1.22
N TRP A 362 20.59 20.18 0.87
CA TRP A 362 20.92 19.68 -0.45
C TRP A 362 19.70 19.01 -1.06
N ARG A 363 19.40 19.31 -2.33
CA ARG A 363 18.31 18.68 -3.08
C ARG A 363 18.85 17.98 -4.31
N TRP A 364 18.23 16.86 -4.66
CA TRP A 364 18.56 16.10 -5.87
C TRP A 364 18.26 16.94 -7.12
N ASP A 365 19.15 16.94 -8.11
CA ASP A 365 19.01 17.72 -9.36
C ASP A 365 18.96 16.84 -10.61
N ALA A 366 19.86 15.84 -10.71
CA ALA A 366 20.00 14.97 -11.89
C ALA A 366 20.84 13.72 -11.62
N TYR A 367 20.83 12.77 -12.56
CA TYR A 367 21.71 11.60 -12.50
C TYR A 367 23.13 11.87 -13.05
N PRO A 368 24.16 11.08 -12.69
CA PRO A 368 25.55 11.34 -13.10
C PRO A 368 25.82 11.28 -14.61
N ASP A 369 25.08 10.45 -15.32
CA ASP A 369 25.09 10.26 -16.77
C ASP A 369 24.20 11.26 -17.52
N SER A 370 23.54 12.16 -16.79
CA SER A 370 22.85 13.29 -17.40
C SER A 370 23.83 14.17 -18.13
N LYS A 371 23.44 14.63 -19.32
CA LYS A 371 24.11 15.75 -20.01
C LYS A 371 23.77 17.07 -19.33
N VAL A 372 23.78 17.13 -18.00
CA VAL A 372 23.76 18.39 -17.26
C VAL A 372 25.11 19.06 -17.50
N ASN A 373 25.20 19.68 -18.67
CA ASN A 373 26.24 20.64 -18.94
C ASN A 373 26.00 21.81 -17.99
N ALA A 374 27.07 22.27 -17.35
CA ALA A 374 27.13 23.45 -16.48
C ALA A 374 26.59 24.77 -17.11
N SER A 375 26.00 24.74 -18.30
CA SER A 375 25.63 25.88 -19.13
C SER A 375 24.13 26.08 -19.37
N ASN A 376 23.23 25.17 -18.97
CA ASN A 376 21.81 25.24 -19.37
C ASN A 376 20.83 25.80 -18.32
N ALA A 377 21.31 26.44 -17.25
CA ALA A 377 20.49 27.38 -16.50
C ALA A 377 20.51 28.73 -17.26
N LYS A 378 19.63 28.89 -18.25
CA LYS A 378 19.36 30.23 -18.79
C LYS A 378 18.88 31.11 -17.63
N PRO A 379 19.48 32.29 -17.40
CA PRO A 379 18.80 33.34 -16.67
C PRO A 379 17.65 33.79 -17.58
N GLY A 380 16.41 33.59 -17.13
CA GLY A 380 15.26 34.24 -17.76
C GLY A 380 15.45 35.76 -17.69
N ALA A 381 15.21 36.42 -18.83
CA ALA A 381 15.04 37.85 -18.94
C ALA A 381 13.78 38.32 -18.21
#